data_AF-A0A7X3JXR1-F1
#
_entry.id   AF-A0A7X3JXR1-F1
#
_cell.length_a   1.000
_cell.length_b   1.000
_cell.length_c   1.000
_cell.angle_alpha   90.00
_cell.angle_beta   90.00
_cell.angle_gamma   90.00
#
_symmetry.space_group_name_H-M   'P 1'
#
loop_
_entity.id
_entity.type
_entity.pdbx_description
1 polymer ?
#
loop_
_entity_poly.entity_id
_entity_poly.type
_entity_poly.pdbx_seq_one_letter_code
_entity_poly.pdbx_strand_id
1 'polypeptide(L)'
;MESFTLTRKEMACLLLSLDGRHRHKPIEVLQHAWMKNHRYDMEKGTALPAFLSTTLPPVIEKLIKGNEIKGFSLQEIAALGQLIEYSHLSITSMQNWVKRDFKEFFDSPKVGKKYSLNQAALLFIIDDLKSNLDFVSIRKLFDIILGKPDLDSDDLISPMKLYSTYTAMFEELDANNDQLLDTVGHDHGNRNHDLLAENVIRSSAEKFAAQIMDVTEKQKEEIRNILFIAVISIQTSYFHTLARRYFNATLFL
;
A
#
# COMPACT_ATOMS: atom_id res chain seq x y z
N MET A 1 -7.31 -22.31 7.41
CA MET A 1 -8.33 -21.26 7.23
C MET A 1 -7.73 -20.23 6.31
N GLU A 2 -8.34 -19.95 5.17
CA GLU A 2 -7.88 -18.89 4.29
C GLU A 2 -8.04 -17.55 5.02
N SER A 3 -6.92 -16.87 5.24
CA SER A 3 -6.90 -15.54 5.83
C SER A 3 -7.35 -14.54 4.76
N PHE A 4 -8.30 -13.67 5.10
CA PHE A 4 -8.69 -12.57 4.24
C PHE A 4 -7.50 -11.64 3.98
N THR A 5 -7.18 -11.40 2.71
CA THR A 5 -6.09 -10.52 2.27
C THR A 5 -6.62 -9.46 1.30
N LEU A 6 -5.93 -8.32 1.28
CA LEU A 6 -6.17 -7.16 0.43
C LEU A 6 -4.91 -6.85 -0.37
N THR A 7 -5.08 -6.51 -1.64
CA THR A 7 -4.03 -5.83 -2.40
C THR A 7 -3.74 -4.47 -1.77
N ARG A 8 -2.55 -3.91 -2.04
CA ARG A 8 -2.24 -2.53 -1.60
C ARG A 8 -3.22 -1.51 -2.17
N LYS A 9 -3.67 -1.71 -3.40
CA LYS A 9 -4.67 -0.86 -4.05
C LYS A 9 -6.02 -0.94 -3.35
N GLU A 10 -6.48 -2.14 -2.98
CA GLU A 10 -7.72 -2.31 -2.22
C GLU A 10 -7.63 -1.66 -0.83
N MET A 11 -6.48 -1.76 -0.16
CA MET A 11 -6.23 -1.03 1.10
C MET A 11 -6.26 0.49 0.89
N ALA A 12 -5.65 1.00 -0.18
CA ALA A 12 -5.69 2.44 -0.50
C ALA A 12 -7.12 2.91 -0.78
N CYS A 13 -7.89 2.14 -1.55
CA CYS A 13 -9.33 2.36 -1.78
C CYS A 13 -10.12 2.36 -0.47
N LEU A 14 -9.80 1.45 0.47
CA LEU A 14 -10.43 1.41 1.78
C LEU A 14 -10.15 2.70 2.57
N LEU A 15 -8.90 3.16 2.63
CA LEU A 15 -8.56 4.43 3.30
C LEU A 15 -9.29 5.62 2.65
N LEU A 16 -9.31 5.70 1.32
CA LEU A 16 -10.02 6.77 0.59
C LEU A 16 -11.54 6.72 0.83
N SER A 17 -12.13 5.53 0.95
CA SER A 17 -13.56 5.37 1.25
C SER A 17 -13.93 5.82 2.65
N LEU A 18 -13.03 5.65 3.62
CA LEU A 18 -13.22 6.12 4.99
C LEU A 18 -13.16 7.64 5.10
N ASP A 19 -12.40 8.26 4.21
CA ASP A 19 -12.28 9.71 4.12
C ASP A 19 -13.39 10.35 3.25
N GLY A 20 -14.30 9.54 2.71
CA GLY A 20 -15.38 10.01 1.82
C GLY A 20 -14.93 10.43 0.42
N ARG A 21 -13.66 10.21 0.07
CA ARG A 21 -13.06 10.56 -1.25
C ARG A 21 -13.13 9.43 -2.28
N HIS A 22 -13.77 8.31 -1.95
CA HIS A 22 -13.96 7.17 -2.85
C HIS A 22 -15.44 6.96 -3.21
N ARG A 23 -15.71 6.47 -4.42
CA ARG A 23 -17.08 6.22 -4.90
C ARG A 23 -17.81 5.13 -4.11
N HIS A 24 -17.06 4.12 -3.67
CA HIS A 24 -17.60 2.98 -2.93
C HIS A 24 -17.44 3.18 -1.43
N LYS A 25 -18.42 2.71 -0.65
CA LYS A 25 -18.36 2.67 0.81
C LYS A 25 -17.31 1.65 1.28
N PRO A 26 -16.75 1.79 2.51
CA PRO A 26 -15.75 0.86 3.04
C PRO A 26 -16.16 -0.61 2.94
N ILE A 27 -17.43 -0.92 3.23
CA ILE A 27 -17.94 -2.30 3.14
C ILE A 27 -17.96 -2.84 1.71
N GLU A 28 -18.28 -2.00 0.73
CA GLU A 28 -18.31 -2.40 -0.69
C GLU A 28 -16.89 -2.70 -1.19
N VAL A 29 -15.90 -1.91 -0.75
CA VAL A 29 -14.47 -2.18 -1.05
C VAL A 29 -14.05 -3.55 -0.49
N LEU A 30 -14.39 -3.84 0.76
CA LEU A 30 -14.06 -5.11 1.40
C LEU A 30 -14.78 -6.31 0.74
N GLN A 31 -16.04 -6.14 0.38
CA GLN A 31 -16.82 -7.16 -0.32
C GLN A 31 -16.22 -7.46 -1.70
N HIS A 32 -15.89 -6.43 -2.48
CA HIS A 32 -15.26 -6.62 -3.79
C HIS A 32 -13.91 -7.35 -3.69
N ALA A 33 -13.08 -6.97 -2.72
CA ALA A 33 -11.80 -7.64 -2.50
C ALA A 33 -11.97 -9.12 -2.11
N TRP A 34 -12.94 -9.40 -1.23
CA TRP A 34 -13.25 -10.78 -0.84
C TRP A 34 -13.74 -11.61 -2.03
N MET A 35 -14.66 -11.05 -2.83
CA MET A 35 -15.24 -11.69 -4.01
C MET A 35 -14.19 -12.01 -5.09
N LYS A 36 -13.19 -11.15 -5.30
CA LYS A 36 -12.09 -11.37 -6.26
C LYS A 36 -11.32 -12.65 -5.95
N ASN A 37 -11.12 -12.95 -4.66
CA ASN A 37 -10.36 -14.11 -4.19
C ASN A 37 -11.22 -15.37 -3.98
N HIS A 38 -12.56 -15.25 -3.99
CA HIS A 38 -13.51 -16.36 -3.74
C HIS A 38 -14.51 -16.54 -4.88
N ARG A 39 -14.04 -16.51 -6.14
CA ARG A 39 -14.92 -16.61 -7.34
C ARG A 39 -15.79 -17.88 -7.35
N TYR A 40 -15.31 -18.98 -6.77
CA TYR A 40 -16.07 -20.23 -6.64
C TYR A 40 -17.32 -20.09 -5.73
N ASP A 41 -17.25 -19.30 -4.66
CA ASP A 41 -18.38 -19.06 -3.75
C ASP A 41 -19.42 -18.09 -4.33
N MET A 42 -19.01 -17.25 -5.27
CA MET A 42 -19.92 -16.40 -6.05
C MET A 42 -20.83 -17.23 -6.96
N GLU A 43 -20.30 -18.27 -7.61
CA GLU A 43 -21.08 -19.14 -8.50
C GLU A 43 -22.21 -19.89 -7.76
N LYS A 44 -22.09 -20.03 -6.43
CA LYS A 44 -23.11 -20.64 -5.56
C LYS A 44 -24.07 -19.66 -4.90
N GLY A 45 -23.93 -18.35 -5.12
CA GLY A 45 -24.84 -17.33 -4.58
C GLY A 45 -24.73 -17.10 -3.06
N THR A 46 -23.67 -17.59 -2.40
CA THR A 46 -23.48 -17.52 -0.94
C THR A 46 -22.45 -16.48 -0.50
N ALA A 47 -22.08 -15.54 -1.37
CA ALA A 47 -20.95 -14.62 -1.17
C ALA A 47 -21.03 -13.78 0.12
N LEU A 48 -22.19 -13.19 0.43
CA LEU A 48 -22.32 -12.32 1.61
C LEU A 48 -22.30 -13.10 2.95
N PRO A 49 -23.06 -14.21 3.12
CA PRO A 49 -22.92 -15.07 4.30
C PRO A 49 -21.51 -15.63 4.48
N ALA A 50 -20.84 -16.01 3.38
CA ALA A 50 -19.49 -16.55 3.42
C ALA A 50 -18.45 -15.50 3.87
N PHE A 51 -18.56 -14.26 3.37
CA PHE A 51 -17.72 -13.14 3.84
C PHE A 51 -17.93 -12.83 5.33
N LEU A 52 -19.16 -12.86 5.81
CA LEU A 52 -19.43 -12.62 7.24
C LEU A 52 -19.00 -13.80 8.13
N SER A 53 -18.88 -15.00 7.57
CA SER A 53 -18.38 -16.19 8.26
C SER A 53 -16.85 -16.28 8.28
N THR A 54 -16.15 -15.43 7.53
CA THR A 54 -14.69 -15.36 7.58
C THR A 54 -14.26 -14.70 8.88
N THR A 55 -13.18 -15.20 9.51
CA THR A 55 -12.61 -14.55 10.70
C THR A 55 -11.98 -13.21 10.31
N LEU A 56 -12.69 -12.12 10.58
CA LEU A 56 -12.25 -10.76 10.30
C LEU A 56 -11.68 -10.10 11.56
N PRO A 57 -10.60 -9.29 11.46
CA PRO A 57 -10.12 -8.53 12.60
C PRO A 57 -11.20 -7.58 13.16
N PRO A 58 -11.21 -7.27 14.47
CA PRO A 58 -12.22 -6.39 15.08
C PRO A 58 -12.32 -4.99 14.43
N VAL A 59 -11.23 -4.49 13.87
CA VAL A 59 -11.22 -3.22 13.12
C VAL A 59 -12.11 -3.29 11.88
N ILE A 60 -12.15 -4.43 11.18
CA ILE A 60 -13.03 -4.66 10.02
C ILE A 60 -14.49 -4.74 10.45
N GLU A 61 -14.81 -5.45 11.54
CA GLU A 61 -16.19 -5.49 12.05
C GLU A 61 -16.71 -4.08 12.40
N LYS A 62 -15.84 -3.24 12.96
CA LYS A 62 -16.17 -1.86 13.30
C LYS A 62 -16.41 -1.01 12.06
N LEU A 63 -15.66 -1.25 11.00
CA LEU A 63 -15.85 -0.61 9.68
C LEU A 63 -17.19 -1.01 9.06
N ILE A 64 -17.52 -2.30 9.11
CA ILE A 64 -18.79 -2.87 8.59
C ILE A 64 -20.00 -2.27 9.31
N LYS A 65 -19.90 -2.02 10.62
CA LYS A 65 -20.98 -1.43 11.43
C LYS A 65 -21.25 0.06 11.11
N GLY A 66 -20.48 0.68 10.21
CA GLY A 66 -20.76 2.02 9.69
C GLY A 66 -20.47 3.17 10.65
N ASN A 67 -19.61 2.95 11.66
CA ASN A 67 -19.18 4.02 12.56
C ASN A 67 -18.37 5.07 11.79
N GLU A 68 -18.54 6.35 12.10
CA GLU A 68 -17.70 7.41 11.56
C GLU A 68 -16.26 7.24 12.11
N ILE A 69 -15.32 6.88 11.24
CA ILE A 69 -13.92 6.65 11.63
C ILE A 69 -13.07 7.80 11.11
N LYS A 70 -12.70 8.70 12.01
CA LYS A 70 -11.78 9.80 11.72
C LYS A 70 -10.30 9.42 11.85
N GLY A 71 -10.02 8.29 12.50
CA GLY A 71 -8.67 7.82 12.74
C GLY A 71 -8.61 6.48 13.47
N PHE A 72 -7.41 5.92 13.54
CA PHE A 72 -7.13 4.60 14.09
C PHE A 72 -6.11 4.66 15.23
N SER A 73 -6.26 3.76 16.21
CA SER A 73 -5.17 3.41 17.11
C SER A 73 -4.06 2.68 16.34
N LEU A 74 -2.84 2.67 16.87
CA LEU A 74 -1.74 1.95 16.23
C LEU A 74 -2.01 0.44 16.09
N GLN A 75 -2.75 -0.13 17.05
CA GLN A 75 -3.20 -1.53 17.01
C GLN A 75 -4.16 -1.77 15.84
N GLU A 76 -5.12 -0.87 15.62
CA GLU A 76 -6.04 -0.94 14.48
C GLU A 76 -5.28 -0.81 13.15
N ILE A 77 -4.28 0.09 13.06
CA ILE A 77 -3.44 0.24 11.85
C ILE A 77 -2.61 -1.02 11.61
N ALA A 78 -2.00 -1.60 12.64
CA ALA A 78 -1.25 -2.85 12.52
C ALA A 78 -2.14 -4.00 12.06
N ALA A 79 -3.37 -4.11 12.59
CA ALA A 79 -4.33 -5.13 12.18
C ALA A 79 -4.77 -4.96 10.72
N LEU A 80 -4.95 -3.72 10.24
CA LEU A 80 -5.21 -3.45 8.83
C LEU A 80 -3.98 -3.79 7.96
N GLY A 81 -2.79 -3.38 8.39
CA GLY A 81 -1.54 -3.65 7.69
C GLY A 81 -1.27 -5.15 7.48
N GLN A 82 -1.66 -5.99 8.43
CA GLN A 82 -1.56 -7.45 8.32
C GLN A 82 -2.47 -8.06 7.25
N LEU A 83 -3.50 -7.34 6.80
CA LEU A 83 -4.34 -7.77 5.68
C LEU A 83 -3.70 -7.49 4.33
N ILE A 84 -2.70 -6.58 4.27
CA ILE A 84 -2.04 -6.22 3.02
C ILE A 84 -1.16 -7.37 2.56
N GLU A 85 -1.32 -7.78 1.31
CA GLU A 85 -0.49 -8.80 0.67
C GLU A 85 1.01 -8.49 0.81
N TYR A 86 1.82 -9.51 1.07
CA TYR A 86 3.27 -9.39 1.21
C TYR A 86 3.74 -8.38 2.27
N SER A 87 2.85 -7.85 3.11
CA SER A 87 3.24 -6.96 4.19
C SER A 87 3.87 -7.76 5.33
N HIS A 88 4.85 -7.13 5.96
CA HIS A 88 5.53 -7.68 7.14
C HIS A 88 5.37 -6.74 8.33
N LEU A 89 4.26 -5.99 8.35
CA LEU A 89 3.93 -5.06 9.43
C LEU A 89 3.71 -5.79 10.74
N SER A 90 4.39 -5.29 11.78
CA SER A 90 4.15 -5.68 13.16
C SER A 90 3.87 -4.44 14.01
N ILE A 91 3.04 -4.60 15.04
CA ILE A 91 2.77 -3.53 15.99
C ILE A 91 4.05 -3.02 16.65
N THR A 92 4.99 -3.91 16.96
CA THR A 92 6.27 -3.55 17.58
C THR A 92 7.12 -2.68 16.65
N SER A 93 7.19 -3.03 15.36
CA SER A 93 7.89 -2.21 14.36
C SER A 93 7.26 -0.83 14.25
N MET A 94 5.93 -0.75 14.12
CA MET A 94 5.23 0.53 14.05
C MET A 94 5.44 1.38 15.30
N GLN A 95 5.47 0.78 16.49
CA GLN A 95 5.75 1.50 17.73
C GLN A 95 7.14 2.13 17.73
N ASN A 96 8.15 1.43 17.22
CA ASN A 96 9.50 1.97 17.08
C ASN A 96 9.54 3.11 16.07
N TRP A 97 8.85 2.95 14.94
CA TRP A 97 8.78 3.99 13.90
C TRP A 97 8.19 5.28 14.42
N VAL A 98 7.02 5.20 15.07
CA VAL A 98 6.32 6.37 15.60
C VAL A 98 7.07 7.02 16.76
N LYS A 99 7.74 6.25 17.63
CA LYS A 99 8.40 6.80 18.82
C LYS A 99 9.82 7.31 18.57
N ARG A 100 10.50 6.81 17.54
CA ARG A 100 11.94 7.03 17.35
C ARG A 100 12.31 7.32 15.90
N ASP A 101 11.97 6.43 14.98
CA ASP A 101 12.60 6.45 13.66
C ASP A 101 12.01 7.54 12.74
N PHE A 102 10.73 7.88 12.93
CA PHE A 102 9.96 8.87 12.16
C PHE A 102 9.16 9.82 13.07
N LYS A 103 9.64 10.04 14.29
CA LYS A 103 8.90 10.74 15.35
C LYS A 103 8.32 12.08 14.88
N GLU A 104 9.08 12.86 14.11
CA GLU A 104 8.63 14.15 13.57
C GLU A 104 7.33 14.06 12.74
N PHE A 105 7.08 12.96 12.03
CA PHE A 105 5.85 12.76 11.22
C PHE A 105 4.66 12.25 12.05
N PHE A 106 4.89 11.86 13.30
CA PHE A 106 3.91 11.22 14.19
C PHE A 106 3.85 11.85 15.59
N ASP A 107 4.43 13.04 15.77
CA ASP A 107 4.73 13.62 17.09
C ASP A 107 3.49 13.85 17.97
N SER A 108 2.30 13.93 17.34
CA SER A 108 1.06 13.61 18.03
C SER A 108 0.01 12.94 17.11
N PRO A 109 -0.87 12.08 17.65
CA PRO A 109 -2.02 11.59 16.92
C PRO A 109 -2.91 12.78 16.51
N LYS A 110 -3.06 13.03 15.19
CA LYS A 110 -3.75 14.22 14.67
C LYS A 110 -5.28 14.20 14.91
N VAL A 111 -5.83 13.09 15.44
CA VAL A 111 -7.27 12.89 15.70
C VAL A 111 -7.49 12.45 17.16
N GLY A 112 -7.30 13.40 18.08
CA GLY A 112 -7.42 13.16 19.52
C GLY A 112 -6.32 12.21 20.02
N LYS A 113 -6.68 10.96 20.35
CA LYS A 113 -5.72 9.91 20.73
C LYS A 113 -5.43 8.92 19.59
N LYS A 114 -5.87 9.22 18.36
CA LYS A 114 -5.79 8.35 17.20
C LYS A 114 -5.03 8.99 16.06
N TYR A 115 -4.35 8.15 15.29
CA TYR A 115 -3.64 8.54 14.08
C TYR A 115 -4.64 8.78 12.96
N SER A 116 -4.42 9.84 12.18
CA SER A 116 -5.25 10.13 11.01
C SER A 116 -5.10 9.06 9.92
N LEU A 117 -5.97 9.10 8.91
CA LEU A 117 -5.86 8.22 7.75
C LEU A 117 -4.56 8.49 6.95
N ASN A 118 -4.08 9.73 6.90
CA ASN A 118 -2.76 10.09 6.35
C ASN A 118 -1.62 9.46 7.16
N GLN A 119 -1.68 9.49 8.48
CA GLN A 119 -0.68 8.84 9.33
C GLN A 119 -0.71 7.30 9.16
N ALA A 120 -1.88 6.70 8.99
CA ALA A 120 -1.99 5.28 8.65
C ALA A 120 -1.34 4.97 7.28
N ALA A 121 -1.63 5.78 6.26
CA ALA A 121 -1.01 5.65 4.94
C ALA A 121 0.53 5.79 5.01
N LEU A 122 1.07 6.73 5.80
CA LEU A 122 2.52 6.86 5.98
C LEU A 122 3.16 5.59 6.53
N LEU A 123 2.52 4.92 7.49
CA LEU A 123 3.05 3.67 8.03
C LEU A 123 3.07 2.55 7.00
N PHE A 124 2.09 2.51 6.09
CA PHE A 124 2.09 1.56 4.96
C PHE A 124 3.17 1.89 3.93
N ILE A 125 3.37 3.18 3.64
CA ILE A 125 4.45 3.64 2.75
C ILE A 125 5.83 3.29 3.33
N ILE A 126 6.04 3.47 4.64
CA ILE A 126 7.30 3.07 5.31
C ILE A 126 7.53 1.56 5.17
N ASP A 127 6.49 0.74 5.35
CA ASP A 127 6.60 -0.73 5.21
C ASP A 127 6.98 -1.15 3.80
N ASP A 128 6.48 -0.46 2.78
CA ASP A 128 6.83 -0.71 1.39
C ASP A 128 8.27 -0.27 1.12
N LEU A 129 8.63 0.98 1.46
CA LEU A 129 9.92 1.56 1.10
C LEU A 129 11.12 0.90 1.79
N LYS A 130 10.96 0.40 3.02
CA LYS A 130 12.05 -0.22 3.79
C LYS A 130 12.61 -1.50 3.15
N SER A 131 11.93 -2.07 2.15
CA SER A 131 12.45 -3.22 1.41
C SER A 131 13.71 -2.87 0.61
N ASN A 132 13.84 -1.62 0.18
CA ASN A 132 14.95 -1.13 -0.65
C ASN A 132 15.73 0.02 -0.01
N LEU A 133 15.16 0.74 0.95
CA LEU A 133 15.72 1.96 1.52
C LEU A 133 15.92 1.86 3.04
N ASP A 134 16.98 2.50 3.54
CA ASP A 134 17.14 2.74 4.97
C ASP A 134 16.25 3.91 5.47
N PHE A 135 16.06 4.02 6.79
CA PHE A 135 15.19 5.04 7.37
C PHE A 135 15.69 6.48 7.18
N VAL A 136 16.99 6.72 7.01
CA VAL A 136 17.50 8.06 6.68
C VAL A 136 17.08 8.43 5.26
N SER A 137 17.19 7.49 4.32
CA SER A 137 16.76 7.68 2.93
C SER A 137 15.24 7.89 2.82
N ILE A 138 14.42 7.11 3.55
CA ILE A 138 12.96 7.30 3.56
C ILE A 138 12.58 8.67 4.12
N ARG A 139 13.22 9.12 5.21
CA ARG A 139 12.96 10.46 5.77
C ARG A 139 13.26 11.58 4.78
N LYS A 140 14.40 11.51 4.08
CA LYS A 140 14.71 12.48 3.03
C LYS A 140 13.65 12.52 1.92
N LEU A 141 13.09 11.36 1.55
CA LEU A 141 11.98 11.34 0.61
C LEU A 141 10.77 12.06 1.21
N PHE A 142 10.40 11.77 2.46
CA PHE A 142 9.29 12.44 3.12
C PHE A 142 9.49 13.95 3.26
N ASP A 143 10.69 14.43 3.56
CA ASP A 143 11.00 15.87 3.61
C ASP A 143 10.79 16.56 2.26
N ILE A 144 11.00 15.84 1.15
CA ILE A 144 10.77 16.38 -0.22
C ILE A 144 9.27 16.51 -0.50
N ILE A 145 8.45 15.51 -0.13
CA ILE A 145 7.03 15.45 -0.53
C ILE A 145 6.04 16.00 0.50
N LEU A 146 6.37 15.98 1.79
CA LEU A 146 5.46 16.33 2.90
C LEU A 146 5.82 17.66 3.57
N GLY A 147 6.72 18.44 2.97
CA GLY A 147 7.13 19.73 3.48
C GLY A 147 7.46 19.70 4.98
N LYS A 148 6.81 20.56 5.76
CA LYS A 148 6.93 20.59 7.22
C LYS A 148 5.95 19.63 7.88
N PRO A 149 6.40 18.72 8.78
CA PRO A 149 5.52 17.71 9.41
C PRO A 149 4.26 18.23 10.13
N ASP A 150 4.31 19.48 10.62
CA ASP A 150 3.22 20.14 11.36
C ASP A 150 2.19 20.84 10.47
N LEU A 151 2.44 20.95 9.17
CA LEU A 151 1.60 21.69 8.24
C LEU A 151 1.29 20.82 7.02
N ASP A 152 0.04 20.39 6.87
CA ASP A 152 -0.37 19.55 5.74
C ASP A 152 -0.57 20.37 4.43
N SER A 153 -0.50 21.72 4.51
CA SER A 153 -0.81 22.60 3.37
C SER A 153 0.38 22.87 2.43
N ASP A 154 1.60 22.58 2.87
CA ASP A 154 2.81 22.63 2.04
C ASP A 154 3.23 21.26 1.50
N ASP A 155 2.46 20.19 1.79
CA ASP A 155 2.61 18.89 1.16
C ASP A 155 2.47 19.02 -0.37
N LEU A 156 3.45 18.48 -1.11
CA LEU A 156 3.35 18.31 -2.56
C LEU A 156 2.23 17.31 -2.91
N ILE A 157 2.10 16.28 -2.08
CA ILE A 157 1.12 15.23 -2.21
C ILE A 157 0.83 14.64 -0.84
N SER A 158 -0.45 14.58 -0.46
CA SER A 158 -0.78 13.99 0.83
C SER A 158 -0.44 12.48 0.87
N PRO A 159 -0.09 11.92 2.04
CA PRO A 159 0.31 10.52 2.14
C PRO A 159 -0.72 9.53 1.58
N MET A 160 -2.00 9.74 1.85
CA MET A 160 -3.06 8.90 1.26
C MET A 160 -3.09 8.99 -0.26
N LYS A 161 -2.91 10.19 -0.82
CA LYS A 161 -2.91 10.37 -2.26
C LYS A 161 -1.70 9.67 -2.86
N LEU A 162 -0.50 9.83 -2.29
CA LEU A 162 0.70 9.13 -2.72
C LEU A 162 0.49 7.61 -2.69
N TYR A 163 0.04 7.08 -1.55
CA TYR A 163 -0.27 5.66 -1.37
C TYR A 163 -1.21 5.14 -2.45
N SER A 164 -2.33 5.83 -2.69
CA SER A 164 -3.28 5.45 -3.72
C SER A 164 -2.71 5.51 -5.14
N THR A 165 -1.81 6.46 -5.42
CA THR A 165 -1.24 6.67 -6.75
C THR A 165 -0.27 5.54 -7.11
N TYR A 166 0.74 5.25 -6.28
CA TYR A 166 1.72 4.22 -6.66
C TYR A 166 1.15 2.80 -6.57
N THR A 167 0.17 2.55 -5.69
CA THR A 167 -0.49 1.23 -5.63
C THR A 167 -1.42 0.99 -6.81
N ALA A 168 -2.10 2.05 -7.30
CA ALA A 168 -2.84 1.98 -8.56
C ALA A 168 -1.90 1.77 -9.75
N MET A 169 -0.75 2.44 -9.77
CA MET A 169 0.29 2.26 -10.79
C MET A 169 0.83 0.82 -10.79
N PHE A 170 1.14 0.26 -9.61
CA PHE A 170 1.59 -1.12 -9.47
C PHE A 170 0.55 -2.10 -10.03
N GLU A 171 -0.72 -1.96 -9.66
CA GLU A 171 -1.78 -2.84 -10.20
C GLU A 171 -2.01 -2.66 -11.71
N GLU A 172 -1.82 -1.46 -12.27
CA GLU A 172 -1.90 -1.24 -13.73
C GLU A 172 -0.76 -1.96 -14.46
N LEU A 173 0.43 -1.96 -13.86
CA LEU A 173 1.60 -2.67 -14.40
C LEU A 173 1.47 -4.19 -14.26
N ASP A 174 0.79 -4.67 -13.21
CA ASP A 174 0.59 -6.10 -12.92
C ASP A 174 -0.71 -6.67 -13.56
N ALA A 175 -1.54 -5.83 -14.20
CA ALA A 175 -2.89 -6.18 -14.66
C ALA A 175 -2.95 -7.35 -15.68
N ASN A 176 -1.86 -7.65 -16.36
CA ASN A 176 -1.79 -8.78 -17.29
C ASN A 176 -1.38 -10.10 -16.63
N ASN A 177 -1.10 -10.11 -15.32
CA ASN A 177 -0.48 -11.22 -14.60
C ASN A 177 0.86 -11.69 -15.20
N ASP A 178 1.37 -10.95 -16.18
CA ASP A 178 2.79 -10.76 -16.39
C ASP A 178 3.23 -9.97 -15.16
N GLN A 179 3.68 -10.65 -14.10
CA GLN A 179 4.54 -9.98 -13.14
C GLN A 179 5.52 -9.16 -13.96
N LEU A 180 5.90 -7.96 -13.53
CA LEU A 180 6.90 -7.13 -14.24
C LEU A 180 8.20 -7.91 -14.59
N LEU A 181 8.36 -9.14 -14.07
CA LEU A 181 9.44 -10.09 -14.25
C LEU A 181 9.00 -11.51 -14.69
N ASP A 182 7.72 -11.78 -14.96
CA ASP A 182 7.25 -13.02 -15.62
C ASP A 182 7.42 -12.90 -17.13
N THR A 183 8.66 -12.82 -17.60
CA THR A 183 8.98 -13.27 -18.96
C THR A 183 9.19 -14.78 -18.95
N VAL A 184 8.11 -15.53 -18.72
CA VAL A 184 8.13 -16.98 -18.97
C VAL A 184 8.03 -17.18 -20.48
N GLY A 185 9.20 -17.14 -21.12
CA GLY A 185 9.39 -17.43 -22.53
C GLY A 185 9.79 -16.20 -23.34
N HIS A 186 11.09 -15.92 -23.42
CA HIS A 186 11.83 -15.86 -24.68
C HIS A 186 13.28 -15.41 -24.44
N ASP A 187 14.18 -16.25 -24.92
CA ASP A 187 15.60 -16.06 -25.26
C ASP A 187 16.52 -15.22 -24.35
N HIS A 188 17.41 -15.95 -23.70
CA HIS A 188 18.79 -15.63 -23.33
C HIS A 188 19.31 -14.22 -23.69
N GLY A 189 19.52 -13.40 -22.65
CA GLY A 189 20.75 -12.60 -22.56
C GLY A 189 20.76 -11.18 -23.14
N ASN A 190 19.63 -10.47 -23.18
CA ASN A 190 19.62 -9.09 -23.68
C ASN A 190 19.48 -8.06 -22.54
N ARG A 191 20.55 -7.27 -22.29
CA ARG A 191 20.54 -6.01 -21.48
C ARG A 191 19.41 -5.04 -21.86
N ASN A 192 18.84 -5.22 -23.04
CA ASN A 192 17.68 -4.47 -23.50
C ASN A 192 16.43 -4.73 -22.65
N HIS A 193 16.30 -5.87 -21.96
CA HIS A 193 15.09 -6.19 -21.21
C HIS A 193 14.98 -5.41 -19.89
N ASP A 194 16.09 -5.26 -19.16
CA ASP A 194 16.14 -4.40 -17.96
C ASP A 194 15.83 -2.94 -18.32
N LEU A 195 16.36 -2.47 -19.44
CA LEU A 195 16.07 -1.13 -19.97
C LEU A 195 14.60 -1.00 -20.37
N LEU A 196 13.97 -2.05 -20.91
CA LEU A 196 12.55 -2.05 -21.25
C LEU A 196 11.68 -1.98 -19.99
N ALA A 197 11.97 -2.81 -18.97
CA ALA A 197 11.25 -2.78 -17.70
C ALA A 197 11.40 -1.42 -16.99
N GLU A 198 12.62 -0.88 -16.93
CA GLU A 198 12.87 0.46 -16.38
C GLU A 198 12.09 1.54 -17.15
N ASN A 199 12.12 1.52 -18.48
CA ASN A 199 11.41 2.50 -19.31
C ASN A 199 9.89 2.41 -19.16
N VAL A 200 9.34 1.20 -19.04
CA VAL A 200 7.90 0.97 -18.82
C VAL A 200 7.48 1.55 -17.47
N ILE A 201 8.22 1.24 -16.40
CA ILE A 201 7.92 1.75 -15.06
C ILE A 201 8.09 3.27 -15.03
N ARG A 202 9.15 3.81 -15.65
CA ARG A 202 9.39 5.25 -15.74
C ARG A 202 8.27 5.98 -16.49
N SER A 203 7.87 5.48 -17.67
CA SER A 203 6.78 6.07 -18.46
C SER A 203 5.45 6.03 -17.71
N SER A 204 5.17 4.93 -16.99
CA SER A 204 4.00 4.84 -16.14
C SER A 204 4.08 5.85 -14.98
N ALA A 205 5.22 5.96 -14.30
CA ALA A 205 5.41 6.96 -13.25
C ALA A 205 5.22 8.40 -13.77
N GLU A 206 5.68 8.71 -14.99
CA GLU A 206 5.46 10.01 -15.63
C GLU A 206 3.97 10.27 -15.87
N LYS A 207 3.24 9.29 -16.40
CA LYS A 207 1.79 9.37 -16.61
C LYS A 207 1.04 9.65 -15.30
N PHE A 208 1.40 8.96 -14.21
CA PHE A 208 0.76 9.16 -12.91
C PHE A 208 1.17 10.48 -12.25
N ALA A 209 2.44 10.88 -12.33
CA ALA A 209 2.91 12.17 -11.81
C ALA A 209 2.25 13.35 -12.54
N ALA A 210 2.01 13.23 -13.86
CA ALA A 210 1.34 14.26 -14.65
C ALA A 210 -0.13 14.50 -14.26
N GLN A 211 -0.78 13.56 -13.57
CA GLN A 211 -2.16 13.71 -13.08
C GLN A 211 -2.26 14.52 -11.78
N ILE A 212 -1.12 14.83 -11.16
CA ILE A 212 -1.08 15.64 -9.94
C ILE A 212 -1.07 17.11 -10.37
N MET A 213 -2.10 17.83 -9.94
CA MET A 213 -2.29 19.24 -10.26
C MET A 213 -1.51 20.13 -9.28
N ASP A 214 -1.34 21.40 -9.63
CA ASP A 214 -0.76 22.45 -8.77
C ASP A 214 0.69 22.22 -8.32
N VAL A 215 1.46 21.44 -9.10
CA VAL A 215 2.89 21.17 -8.88
C VAL A 215 3.75 21.67 -10.03
N THR A 216 4.95 22.17 -9.71
CA THR A 216 5.97 22.59 -10.69
C THR A 216 6.57 21.38 -11.42
N GLU A 217 7.22 21.60 -12.57
CA GLU A 217 7.89 20.52 -13.30
C GLU A 217 8.97 19.80 -12.47
N LYS A 218 9.70 20.54 -11.63
CA LYS A 218 10.65 19.94 -10.69
C LYS A 218 9.96 19.03 -9.66
N GLN A 219 8.83 19.48 -9.10
CA GLN A 219 8.07 18.68 -8.14
C GLN A 219 7.43 17.45 -8.80
N LYS A 220 6.97 17.56 -10.06
CA LYS A 220 6.53 16.40 -10.83
C LYS A 220 7.64 15.38 -11.01
N GLU A 221 8.87 15.83 -11.24
CA GLU A 221 10.03 14.96 -11.33
C GLU A 221 10.31 14.24 -10.00
N GLU A 222 10.25 14.96 -8.89
CA GLU A 222 10.39 14.41 -7.53
C GLU A 222 9.32 13.35 -7.26
N ILE A 223 8.07 13.63 -7.62
CA ILE A 223 6.96 12.68 -7.45
C ILE A 223 7.15 11.45 -8.35
N ARG A 224 7.47 11.63 -9.64
CA ARG A 224 7.76 10.52 -10.57
C ARG A 224 8.80 9.57 -9.98
N ASN A 225 9.90 10.12 -9.47
CA ASN A 225 10.99 9.31 -8.91
C ASN A 225 10.52 8.52 -7.67
N ILE A 226 9.70 9.12 -6.80
CA ILE A 226 9.15 8.43 -5.64
C ILE A 226 8.15 7.34 -6.04
N LEU A 227 7.28 7.59 -7.04
CA LEU A 227 6.37 6.57 -7.58
C LEU A 227 7.15 5.37 -8.12
N PHE A 228 8.22 5.62 -8.88
CA PHE A 228 9.10 4.58 -9.40
C PHE A 228 9.69 3.74 -8.26
N ILE A 229 10.30 4.40 -7.26
CA ILE A 229 10.90 3.73 -6.11
C ILE A 229 9.87 2.89 -5.36
N ALA A 230 8.68 3.44 -5.10
CA ALA A 230 7.62 2.77 -4.36
C ALA A 230 7.12 1.50 -5.07
N VAL A 231 6.93 1.55 -6.39
CA VAL A 231 6.53 0.38 -7.19
C VAL A 231 7.59 -0.73 -7.13
N ILE A 232 8.88 -0.38 -7.29
CA ILE A 232 9.97 -1.35 -7.15
C ILE A 232 10.02 -1.92 -5.73
N SER A 233 9.74 -1.10 -4.71
CA SER A 233 9.66 -1.51 -3.31
C SER A 233 8.54 -2.51 -3.01
N ILE A 234 7.40 -2.39 -3.67
CA ILE A 234 6.34 -3.42 -3.61
C ILE A 234 6.87 -4.72 -4.22
N GLN A 235 7.45 -4.65 -5.41
CA GLN A 235 7.97 -5.82 -6.13
C GLN A 235 9.06 -6.56 -5.32
N THR A 236 9.97 -5.82 -4.69
CA THR A 236 11.00 -6.42 -3.80
C THR A 236 10.35 -7.15 -2.63
N SER A 237 9.31 -6.57 -2.02
CA SER A 237 8.60 -7.18 -0.88
C SER A 237 7.91 -8.49 -1.27
N TYR A 238 7.36 -8.55 -2.49
CA TYR A 238 6.86 -9.78 -3.10
C TYR A 238 7.96 -10.84 -3.20
N PHE A 239 9.12 -10.52 -3.76
CA PHE A 239 10.22 -11.49 -3.89
C PHE A 239 10.79 -11.95 -2.56
N HIS A 240 10.88 -11.07 -1.56
CA HIS A 240 11.25 -11.47 -0.21
C HIS A 240 10.26 -12.49 0.37
N THR A 241 8.96 -12.26 0.17
CA THR A 241 7.92 -13.22 0.59
C THR A 241 8.04 -14.53 -0.16
N LEU A 242 8.28 -14.49 -1.48
CA LEU A 242 8.46 -15.66 -2.33
C LEU A 242 9.65 -16.50 -1.87
N ALA A 243 10.82 -15.88 -1.67
CA ALA A 243 12.02 -16.54 -1.19
C ALA A 243 11.80 -17.21 0.17
N ARG A 244 11.13 -16.52 1.10
CA ARG A 244 10.80 -17.07 2.43
C ARG A 244 9.85 -18.26 2.34
N ARG A 245 8.88 -18.23 1.42
CA ARG A 245 7.98 -19.36 1.17
C ARG A 245 8.74 -20.60 0.72
N TYR A 246 9.65 -20.46 -0.25
CA TYR A 246 10.47 -21.58 -0.72
C TYR A 246 11.46 -22.05 0.34
N PHE A 247 12.08 -21.15 1.10
CA PHE A 247 12.93 -21.51 2.24
C PHE A 247 12.18 -22.37 3.27
N ASN A 248 10.97 -21.95 3.67
CA ASN A 248 10.15 -22.73 4.58
C ASN A 248 9.77 -24.09 3.98
N ALA A 249 9.38 -24.13 2.71
CA ALA A 249 9.09 -25.39 2.02
C ALA A 249 10.30 -26.34 2.05
N THR A 250 11.52 -25.84 1.83
CA THR A 250 12.74 -26.64 1.89
C THR A 250 13.07 -27.14 3.30
N LEU A 251 12.84 -26.34 4.34
CA LEU A 251 13.12 -26.74 5.73
C LEU A 251 12.11 -27.76 6.29
N PHE A 252 10.90 -27.80 5.75
CA PHE A 252 9.82 -28.69 6.19
C PHE A 252 9.48 -29.80 5.18
N LEU A 253 10.41 -30.07 4.23
CA LEU A 253 10.48 -31.34 3.49
C LEU A 253 10.93 -32.47 4.43
#